data_AF-A0A3P6U6Q5-F1
#
_entry.id   AF-A0A3P6U6Q5-F1
#
_cell.length_a   1.000
_cell.length_b   1.000
_cell.length_c   1.000
_cell.angle_alpha   90.00
_cell.angle_beta   90.00
_cell.angle_gamma   90.00
#
_symmetry.space_group_name_H-M   'P 1'
#
loop_
_entity.id
_entity.type
_entity.pdbx_description
1 polymer ?
#
loop_
_entity_poly.entity_id
_entity_poly.type
_entity_poly.pdbx_seq_one_letter_code
_entity_poly.pdbx_strand_id
1 'polypeptide(L)'
;MTVVKYSYSSDELEFFLDMAMNESQRWLEVACRELFIDRDDFIYSLRYGTHLRKIVNKIIPNCFDLSRYHHRKVTGTTREILAKANVPYTEFEQYIDDEDWISQFLLICVYRLRIPRHLLFLREDMEQFERFEKPYKVFIKEHVINC
;
A
#
# COMPACT_ATOMS: atom_id res chain seq x y z
N MET A 1 -13.40 -35.07 14.69
CA MET A 1 -12.32 -34.45 13.91
C MET A 1 -11.62 -33.45 14.79
N THR A 2 -10.39 -33.73 15.20
CA THR A 2 -9.57 -32.84 16.00
C THR A 2 -8.97 -31.81 15.05
N VAL A 3 -9.41 -30.55 15.14
CA VAL A 3 -8.77 -29.44 14.41
C VAL A 3 -7.40 -29.25 15.06
N VAL A 4 -6.34 -29.65 14.35
CA VAL A 4 -4.97 -29.36 14.76
C VAL A 4 -4.77 -27.86 14.56
N LYS A 5 -4.85 -27.09 15.64
CA LYS A 5 -4.43 -25.68 15.62
C LYS A 5 -2.92 -25.65 15.41
N TYR A 6 -2.48 -25.36 14.19
CA TYR A 6 -1.10 -24.97 13.94
C TYR A 6 -0.87 -23.61 14.61
N SER A 7 -0.13 -23.60 15.72
CA SER A 7 0.39 -22.36 16.30
C SER A 7 1.81 -22.17 15.77
N TYR A 8 2.03 -21.14 14.97
CA TYR A 8 3.38 -20.73 14.61
C TYR A 8 4.15 -20.26 15.84
N SER A 9 5.41 -20.67 15.93
CA SER A 9 6.33 -20.06 16.88
C SER A 9 6.58 -18.58 16.48
N SER A 10 7.05 -17.77 17.44
CA SER A 10 7.41 -16.38 17.13
C SER A 10 8.46 -16.33 16.01
N ASP A 11 9.43 -17.24 16.04
CA ASP A 11 10.54 -17.29 15.09
C ASP A 11 10.09 -17.64 13.66
N GLU A 12 9.13 -18.54 13.52
CA GLU A 12 8.56 -18.87 12.21
C GLU A 12 7.79 -17.68 11.61
N LEU A 13 7.07 -16.93 12.46
CA LEU A 13 6.33 -15.75 12.02
C LEU A 13 7.27 -14.64 11.55
N GLU A 14 8.36 -14.37 12.27
CA GLU A 14 9.39 -13.43 11.84
C GLU A 14 10.02 -13.86 10.51
N PHE A 15 10.30 -15.16 10.35
CA PHE A 15 10.84 -15.69 9.10
C PHE A 15 9.91 -15.45 7.89
N PHE A 16 8.60 -15.68 8.04
CA PHE A 16 7.65 -15.42 6.95
C PHE A 16 7.50 -13.95 6.62
N LEU A 17 7.60 -13.07 7.63
CA LEU A 17 7.61 -11.63 7.42
C LEU A 17 8.84 -11.18 6.65
N ASP A 18 10.01 -11.61 7.07
CA ASP A 18 11.26 -11.30 6.37
C ASP A 18 11.20 -11.78 4.92
N MET A 19 10.68 -12.98 4.68
CA MET A 19 10.50 -13.50 3.33
C MET A 19 9.54 -12.63 2.51
N ALA A 20 8.39 -12.27 3.07
CA ALA A 20 7.39 -11.44 2.40
C ALA A 20 7.92 -10.03 2.10
N MET A 21 8.67 -9.43 3.04
CA MET A 21 9.30 -8.12 2.87
C MET A 21 10.35 -8.16 1.76
N ASN A 22 11.23 -9.15 1.76
CA ASN A 22 12.27 -9.32 0.75
C ASN A 22 11.68 -9.53 -0.65
N GLU A 23 10.65 -10.36 -0.78
CA GLU A 23 10.01 -10.59 -2.07
C GLU A 23 9.23 -9.36 -2.54
N SER A 24 8.56 -8.66 -1.63
CA SER A 24 7.86 -7.39 -1.93
C SER A 24 8.84 -6.32 -2.41
N GLN A 25 9.99 -6.18 -1.74
CA GLN A 25 11.06 -5.27 -2.14
C GLN A 25 11.56 -5.62 -3.55
N ARG A 26 11.94 -6.88 -3.77
CA ARG A 26 12.44 -7.34 -5.08
C ARG A 26 11.43 -7.10 -6.21
N TRP A 27 10.16 -7.40 -5.95
CA TRP A 27 9.09 -7.15 -6.91
C TRP A 27 8.96 -5.65 -7.21
N LEU A 28 9.02 -4.79 -6.20
CA LEU A 28 8.99 -3.33 -6.35
C LEU A 28 10.18 -2.79 -7.14
N GLU A 29 11.38 -3.31 -6.92
CA GLU A 29 12.58 -2.89 -7.64
C GLU A 29 12.49 -3.19 -9.13
N VAL A 30 12.07 -4.41 -9.46
CA VAL A 30 11.85 -4.82 -10.86
C VAL A 30 10.70 -4.03 -11.48
N ALA A 31 9.60 -3.90 -10.74
CA ALA A 31 8.42 -3.18 -11.20
C ALA A 31 8.71 -1.70 -11.42
N CYS A 32 9.57 -1.05 -10.62
CA CYS A 32 9.90 0.37 -10.76
C CYS A 32 11.16 0.64 -11.59
N ARG A 33 12.01 -0.37 -11.80
CA ARG A 33 13.37 -0.26 -12.36
C ARG A 33 14.29 0.63 -11.52
N GLU A 34 14.15 0.56 -10.21
CA GLU A 34 14.90 1.33 -9.22
C GLU A 34 15.27 0.42 -8.05
N LEU A 35 16.49 0.51 -7.54
CA LEU A 35 16.95 -0.32 -6.41
C LEU A 35 16.69 0.41 -5.09
N PHE A 36 16.32 -0.32 -4.04
CA PHE A 36 16.41 0.20 -2.67
C PHE A 36 17.84 0.07 -2.19
N ILE A 37 18.34 1.07 -1.45
CA ILE A 37 19.73 1.11 -1.00
C ILE A 37 19.93 0.18 0.22
N ASP A 38 18.92 0.01 1.06
CA ASP A 38 18.91 -0.87 2.25
C ASP A 38 17.52 -1.53 2.47
N ARG A 39 17.47 -2.65 3.20
CA ARG A 39 16.22 -3.27 3.70
C ARG A 39 15.54 -2.37 4.73
N ASP A 40 16.31 -1.72 5.60
CA ASP A 40 15.75 -0.76 6.57
C ASP A 40 15.16 0.46 5.83
N ASP A 41 15.72 0.79 4.66
CA ASP A 41 15.17 1.82 3.76
C ASP A 41 13.89 1.37 3.06
N PHE A 42 13.62 0.07 2.92
CA PHE A 42 12.46 -0.43 2.19
C PHE A 42 11.15 0.00 2.85
N ILE A 43 10.92 -0.41 4.10
CA ILE A 43 9.69 -0.06 4.83
C ILE A 43 9.61 1.46 5.05
N TYR A 44 10.76 2.10 5.35
CA TYR A 44 10.81 3.55 5.53
C TYR A 44 10.44 4.31 4.25
N SER A 45 10.85 3.82 3.08
CA SER A 45 10.53 4.44 1.80
C SER A 45 9.06 4.25 1.38
N LEU A 46 8.40 3.16 1.82
CA LEU A 46 6.97 2.92 1.59
C LEU A 46 6.11 4.00 2.26
N ARG A 47 6.55 4.53 3.41
CA ARG A 47 5.87 5.64 4.11
C ARG A 47 5.72 6.89 3.26
N TYR A 48 6.68 7.15 2.40
CA TYR A 48 6.59 8.29 1.48
C TYR A 48 5.75 7.98 0.25
N GLY A 49 5.32 6.73 0.07
CA GLY A 49 4.45 6.31 -1.01
C GLY A 49 5.04 6.46 -2.40
N THR A 50 6.34 6.77 -2.54
CA THR A 50 6.95 7.10 -3.84
C THR A 50 6.84 5.91 -4.79
N HIS A 51 7.20 4.71 -4.32
CA HIS A 51 7.13 3.48 -5.12
C HIS A 51 5.69 3.03 -5.36
N LEU A 52 4.81 3.17 -4.37
CA LEU A 52 3.38 2.84 -4.51
C LEU A 52 2.70 3.72 -5.57
N ARG A 53 2.97 5.04 -5.56
CA ARG A 53 2.51 5.97 -6.59
C ARG A 53 3.07 5.64 -7.97
N LYS A 54 4.34 5.22 -8.06
CA LYS A 54 4.96 4.75 -9.33
C LYS A 54 4.27 3.51 -9.89
N ILE A 55 3.93 2.52 -9.06
CA ILE A 55 3.19 1.34 -9.54
C ILE A 55 1.84 1.75 -10.10
N VAL A 56 1.09 2.57 -9.37
CA VAL A 56 -0.21 3.04 -9.84
C VAL A 56 -0.06 3.78 -11.16
N ASN A 57 0.96 4.62 -11.32
CA ASN A 57 1.25 5.30 -12.58
C ASN A 57 1.59 4.36 -13.75
N LYS A 58 2.12 3.16 -13.48
CA LYS A 58 2.33 2.14 -14.52
C LYS A 58 1.04 1.50 -15.00
N ILE A 59 0.04 1.38 -14.11
CA ILE A 59 -1.27 0.80 -14.42
C ILE A 59 -2.20 1.87 -15.01
N ILE A 60 -2.17 3.07 -14.44
CA ILE A 60 -2.97 4.22 -14.80
C ILE A 60 -2.02 5.39 -15.07
N PRO A 61 -1.64 5.63 -16.34
CA PRO A 61 -0.69 6.69 -16.68
C PRO A 61 -1.07 8.04 -16.07
N ASN A 62 -0.07 8.73 -15.51
CA ASN A 62 -0.17 10.06 -14.90
C ASN A 62 -1.13 10.18 -13.69
N CYS A 63 -1.53 9.07 -13.06
CA CYS A 63 -2.45 9.08 -11.92
C CYS A 63 -1.99 9.98 -10.76
N PHE A 64 -0.71 9.90 -10.40
CA PHE A 64 -0.03 10.73 -9.41
C PHE A 64 1.01 11.61 -10.08
N ASP A 65 1.18 12.83 -9.58
CA ASP A 65 2.35 13.64 -9.92
C ASP A 65 3.58 13.10 -9.17
N LEU A 66 4.64 12.80 -9.93
CA LEU A 66 5.92 12.33 -9.40
C LEU A 66 7.00 13.42 -9.48
N SER A 67 6.69 14.59 -10.05
CA SER A 67 7.60 15.72 -10.12
C SER A 67 7.81 16.28 -8.72
N ARG A 68 9.04 16.15 -8.19
CA ARG A 68 9.39 16.62 -6.83
C ARG A 68 9.39 18.15 -6.70
N TYR A 69 9.20 18.87 -7.80
CA TYR A 69 9.23 20.31 -7.88
C TYR A 69 8.19 20.73 -8.91
N HIS A 70 7.02 21.16 -8.46
CA HIS A 70 6.41 22.42 -8.90
C HIS A 70 5.16 22.67 -8.04
N HIS A 71 5.08 23.87 -7.48
CA HIS A 71 3.90 24.44 -6.83
C HIS A 71 2.71 24.66 -7.80
N ARG A 72 2.45 23.72 -8.71
CA ARG A 72 1.32 23.75 -9.62
C ARG A 72 0.48 22.51 -9.39
N LYS A 73 -0.46 22.65 -8.47
CA LYS A 73 -1.69 21.88 -8.31
C LYS A 73 -1.93 20.94 -9.50
N VAL A 74 -1.61 19.66 -9.34
CA VAL A 74 -2.18 18.59 -10.17
C VAL A 74 -3.44 18.07 -9.46
N THR A 75 -4.31 18.99 -9.02
CA THR A 75 -5.64 18.67 -8.48
C THR A 75 -6.59 18.05 -9.53
N GLY A 76 -6.10 17.83 -10.75
CA GLY A 76 -6.85 17.24 -11.86
C GLY A 76 -6.89 15.71 -11.82
N THR A 77 -5.78 15.00 -11.58
CA THR A 77 -5.72 13.60 -12.05
C THR A 77 -6.38 12.58 -11.14
N THR A 78 -6.10 12.56 -9.83
CA THR A 78 -6.81 11.66 -8.90
C THR A 78 -8.32 11.94 -8.90
N ARG A 79 -8.69 13.23 -8.92
CA ARG A 79 -10.09 13.68 -9.00
C ARG A 79 -10.78 13.17 -10.27
N GLU A 80 -10.15 13.33 -11.44
CA GLU A 80 -10.68 12.84 -12.70
C GLU A 80 -10.83 11.32 -12.73
N ILE A 81 -9.88 10.59 -12.13
CA ILE A 81 -9.92 9.12 -12.05
C ILE A 81 -11.09 8.66 -11.18
N LEU A 82 -11.29 9.28 -10.01
CA LEU A 82 -12.40 8.96 -9.11
C LEU A 82 -13.75 9.38 -9.69
N ALA A 83 -13.82 10.54 -10.36
CA ALA A 83 -15.02 10.97 -11.07
C ALA A 83 -15.41 9.97 -12.18
N LYS A 84 -14.44 9.48 -12.97
CA LYS A 84 -14.67 8.42 -13.98
C LYS A 84 -15.10 7.09 -13.37
N ALA A 85 -14.78 6.84 -12.11
CA ALA A 85 -15.24 5.67 -11.37
C ALA A 85 -16.62 5.85 -10.71
N ASN A 86 -17.32 6.96 -10.98
CA ASN A 86 -18.61 7.34 -10.39
C ASN A 86 -18.58 7.46 -8.86
N VAL A 87 -17.44 7.86 -8.29
CA VAL A 87 -17.36 8.16 -6.85
C VAL A 87 -17.99 9.53 -6.60
N PRO A 88 -18.87 9.70 -5.60
CA PRO A 88 -19.40 11.01 -5.22
C PRO A 88 -18.30 11.95 -4.74
N TYR A 89 -18.30 13.19 -5.19
CA TYR A 89 -17.30 14.20 -4.80
C TYR A 89 -17.17 14.37 -3.28
N THR A 90 -18.29 14.29 -2.56
CA THR A 90 -18.33 14.36 -1.09
C THR A 90 -17.56 13.22 -0.40
N GLU A 91 -17.38 12.07 -1.06
CA GLU A 91 -16.61 10.96 -0.48
C GLU A 91 -15.10 11.19 -0.53
N PHE A 92 -14.63 12.11 -1.39
CA PHE A 92 -13.20 12.31 -1.59
C PHE A 92 -12.70 13.74 -1.52
N GLU A 93 -13.57 14.74 -1.37
CA GLU A 93 -13.21 16.17 -1.30
C GLU A 93 -12.07 16.47 -0.32
N GLN A 94 -12.10 15.88 0.87
CA GLN A 94 -11.09 16.06 1.93
C GLN A 94 -9.73 15.37 1.65
N TYR A 95 -9.66 14.52 0.63
CA TYR A 95 -8.47 13.74 0.28
C TYR A 95 -7.80 14.22 -1.02
N ILE A 96 -8.29 15.33 -1.61
CA ILE A 96 -7.79 15.88 -2.89
C ILE A 96 -6.51 16.73 -2.70
N ASP A 97 -6.12 17.06 -1.47
CA ASP A 97 -4.83 17.69 -1.25
C ASP A 97 -3.69 16.67 -1.44
N ASP A 98 -2.70 17.04 -2.25
CA ASP A 98 -1.54 16.21 -2.61
C ASP A 98 -0.71 15.75 -1.39
N GLU A 99 -0.90 16.38 -0.24
CA GLU A 99 -0.27 15.98 1.02
C GLU A 99 -0.82 14.65 1.56
N ASP A 100 -2.08 14.29 1.27
CA ASP A 100 -2.70 13.02 1.71
C ASP A 100 -2.66 11.93 0.64
N TRP A 101 -1.45 11.59 0.19
CA TRP A 101 -1.25 10.56 -0.84
C TRP A 101 -1.78 9.18 -0.44
N ILE A 102 -1.85 8.86 0.86
CA ILE A 102 -2.30 7.56 1.37
C ILE A 102 -3.79 7.39 1.08
N SER A 103 -4.61 8.38 1.48
CA SER A 103 -6.05 8.33 1.23
C SER A 103 -6.35 8.29 -0.27
N GLN A 104 -5.62 9.07 -1.08
CA GLN A 104 -5.74 9.02 -2.54
C GLN A 104 -5.43 7.63 -3.10
N PHE A 105 -4.33 7.01 -2.67
CA PHE A 105 -3.93 5.67 -3.10
C PHE A 105 -5.00 4.63 -2.76
N LEU A 106 -5.52 4.63 -1.53
CA LEU A 106 -6.56 3.70 -1.11
C LEU A 106 -7.85 3.86 -1.91
N LEU A 107 -8.28 5.09 -2.20
CA LEU A 107 -9.44 5.36 -3.05
C LEU A 107 -9.25 4.83 -4.47
N ILE A 108 -8.07 5.02 -5.07
CA ILE A 108 -7.75 4.49 -6.39
C ILE A 108 -7.78 2.96 -6.37
N CYS A 109 -7.19 2.32 -5.37
CA CYS A 109 -7.21 0.87 -5.19
C CYS A 109 -8.65 0.33 -5.14
N VAL A 110 -9.52 0.93 -4.33
CA VAL A 110 -10.91 0.49 -4.16
C VAL A 110 -11.74 0.75 -5.41
N TYR A 111 -11.77 1.99 -5.88
CA TYR A 111 -12.75 2.41 -6.89
C TYR A 111 -12.29 2.16 -8.32
N ARG A 112 -10.98 2.27 -8.58
CA ARG A 112 -10.44 2.16 -9.94
C ARG A 112 -9.78 0.81 -10.23
N LEU A 113 -9.05 0.25 -9.26
CA LEU A 113 -8.42 -1.07 -9.38
C LEU A 113 -9.30 -2.21 -8.85
N ARG A 114 -10.42 -1.88 -8.19
CA ARG A 114 -11.39 -2.86 -7.63
C ARG A 114 -10.75 -3.83 -6.64
N ILE A 115 -9.74 -3.38 -5.90
CA ILE A 115 -9.11 -4.17 -4.83
C ILE A 115 -10.06 -4.20 -3.63
N PRO A 116 -10.41 -5.39 -3.11
CA PRO A 116 -11.23 -5.52 -1.90
C PRO A 116 -10.62 -4.80 -0.71
N ARG A 117 -11.43 -4.06 0.06
CA ARG A 117 -10.98 -3.26 1.22
C ARG A 117 -10.23 -4.09 2.27
N HIS A 118 -10.60 -5.36 2.47
CA HIS A 118 -9.95 -6.24 3.44
C HIS A 118 -8.52 -6.66 3.05
N LEU A 119 -8.11 -6.40 1.80
CA LEU A 119 -6.73 -6.64 1.33
C LEU A 119 -5.87 -5.36 1.36
N LEU A 120 -6.46 -4.22 1.74
CA LEU A 120 -5.76 -2.94 1.81
C LEU A 120 -5.37 -2.65 3.25
N PHE A 121 -4.20 -2.02 3.41
CA PHE A 121 -3.77 -1.47 4.69
C PHE A 121 -4.63 -0.26 5.07
N LEU A 122 -4.70 0.02 6.37
CA LEU A 122 -5.31 1.23 6.91
C LEU A 122 -4.32 2.38 6.86
N ARG A 123 -4.81 3.62 6.82
CA ARG A 123 -3.95 4.80 6.83
C ARG A 123 -3.00 4.79 8.03
N GLU A 124 -3.54 4.40 9.18
CA GLU A 124 -2.83 4.35 10.46
C GLU A 124 -1.69 3.33 10.45
N ASP A 125 -1.77 2.28 9.62
CA ASP A 125 -0.72 1.27 9.49
C ASP A 125 0.56 1.86 8.88
N MET A 126 0.42 2.87 8.00
CA MET A 126 1.55 3.60 7.42
C MET A 126 2.08 4.72 8.33
N GLU A 127 1.28 5.16 9.31
CA GLU A 127 1.67 6.18 10.28
C GLU A 127 2.40 5.57 11.50
N GLN A 128 2.05 4.35 11.92
CA GLN A 128 2.62 3.64 13.07
C GLN A 128 3.78 2.70 12.68
N PHE A 129 4.89 3.29 12.25
CA PHE A 129 6.06 2.57 11.71
C PHE A 129 6.64 1.48 12.62
N GLU A 130 6.66 1.69 13.95
CA GLU A 130 7.20 0.73 14.91
C GLU A 130 6.45 -0.62 14.92
N ARG A 131 5.30 -0.72 14.25
CA ARG A 131 4.45 -1.92 14.21
C ARG A 131 3.86 -2.20 12.83
N PHE A 132 4.52 -1.78 11.76
CA PHE A 132 4.04 -1.97 10.38
C PHE A 132 3.69 -3.44 10.06
N GLU A 133 4.41 -4.38 10.67
CA GLU A 133 4.20 -5.83 10.56
C GLU A 133 2.97 -6.38 11.31
N LYS A 134 2.42 -5.64 12.28
CA LYS A 134 1.37 -6.15 13.20
C LYS A 134 0.09 -6.57 12.47
N PRO A 135 -0.46 -5.79 11.51
CA PRO A 135 -1.62 -6.23 10.74
C PRO A 135 -1.35 -7.53 9.97
N TYR A 136 -0.15 -7.70 9.43
CA TYR A 136 0.23 -8.92 8.70
C TYR A 136 0.44 -10.12 9.64
N LYS A 137 1.02 -9.91 10.83
CA LYS A 137 1.10 -10.93 11.90
C LYS A 137 -0.29 -11.43 12.30
N VAL A 138 -1.28 -10.54 12.37
CA VAL A 138 -2.68 -10.90 12.63
C VAL A 138 -3.27 -11.67 11.45
N PHE A 139 -3.07 -11.18 10.22
CA PHE A 139 -3.56 -11.84 9.01
C PHE A 139 -3.06 -13.29 8.88
N ILE A 140 -1.75 -13.54 9.04
CA ILE A 140 -1.19 -14.91 8.98
C ILE A 140 -1.84 -15.80 10.05
N LYS A 141 -1.96 -15.30 11.28
CA LYS A 141 -2.60 -16.04 12.37
C LYS A 141 -4.06 -16.37 12.06
N GLU A 142 -4.81 -15.47 11.45
CA GLU A 142 -6.23 -15.69 11.17
C GLU A 142 -6.48 -16.58 9.95
N HIS A 143 -5.66 -16.46 8.90
CA HIS A 143 -5.91 -17.12 7.61
C HIS A 143 -5.22 -18.47 7.46
N VAL A 144 -4.14 -18.75 8.21
CA VAL A 144 -3.44 -20.04 8.13
C VAL A 144 -3.88 -21.02 9.23
N ILE A 145 -4.50 -20.54 10.31
CA ILE A 145 -5.11 -21.39 11.36
C ILE A 145 -6.44 -22.02 10.90
N ASN A 146 -7.05 -21.48 9.84
CA ASN A 146 -8.34 -21.93 9.30
C ASN A 146 -8.23 -22.80 8.03
N CYS A 147 -7.02 -23.19 7.62
CA CYS A 147 -6.76 -24.15 6.54
C CYS A 147 -6.48 -25.55 7.08
#